data_AF-A0A179I7R1-F1
#
_entry.id   AF-A0A179I7R1-F1
#
_cell.length_a   1.000
_cell.length_b   1.000
_cell.length_c   1.000
_cell.angle_alpha   90.00
_cell.angle_beta   90.00
_cell.angle_gamma   90.00
#
_symmetry.space_group_name_H-M   'P 1'
#
loop_
_entity.id
_entity.type
_entity.pdbx_description
1 polymer ?
#
loop_
_entity_poly.entity_id
_entity_poly.type
_entity_poly.pdbx_seq_one_letter_code
_entity_poly.pdbx_strand_id
1 'polypeptide(L)'
;MKEYQVFQVILLDTSVSIFVQYEDNGGGSIFSFSGTGEEPRYAIQDIKADPFLDPRYAGSKLLGVMSKGDIDEAWSLCRAYVEDKENVKKHDEITDWCVAAAAMLDKEGLVRASEWWTLPTIKETDA
;
A
#
# COMPACT_ATOMS: atom_id res chain seq x y z
N MET A 1 -13.45 -13.76 -11.88
CA MET A 1 -13.25 -12.92 -10.68
C MET A 1 -12.88 -11.53 -11.18
N LYS A 2 -13.53 -10.45 -10.71
CA LYS A 2 -13.19 -9.08 -11.15
C LYS A 2 -11.92 -8.67 -10.38
N GLU A 3 -10.88 -8.28 -11.12
CA GLU A 3 -9.62 -7.77 -10.57
C GLU A 3 -9.67 -6.24 -10.56
N TYR A 4 -9.02 -5.64 -9.56
CA TYR A 4 -9.10 -4.23 -9.24
C TYR A 4 -7.73 -3.61 -9.17
N GLN A 5 -7.60 -2.37 -9.64
CA GLN A 5 -6.31 -1.69 -9.71
C GLN A 5 -5.81 -1.31 -8.32
N VAL A 6 -4.54 -1.58 -8.07
CA VAL A 6 -3.86 -1.29 -6.80
C VAL A 6 -2.80 -0.23 -7.04
N PHE A 7 -2.86 0.87 -6.32
CA PHE A 7 -1.97 2.01 -6.49
C PHE A 7 -1.16 2.28 -5.22
N GLN A 8 0.12 2.55 -5.37
CA GLN A 8 0.91 3.27 -4.39
C GLN A 8 0.60 4.76 -4.54
N VAL A 9 0.04 5.36 -3.51
CA VAL A 9 -0.22 6.79 -3.43
C VAL A 9 0.86 7.43 -2.56
N ILE A 10 1.51 8.47 -3.07
CA ILE A 10 2.50 9.25 -2.32
C ILE A 10 1.84 10.57 -1.94
N LEU A 11 1.50 10.74 -0.66
CA LEU A 11 0.83 11.92 -0.13
C LEU A 11 1.81 12.76 0.69
N LEU A 12 2.60 13.58 -0.02
CA LEU A 12 3.63 14.48 0.55
C LEU A 12 4.58 13.76 1.52
N ASP A 13 5.43 14.52 2.20
CA ASP A 13 6.57 14.07 3.00
C ASP A 13 6.17 13.30 4.28
N THR A 14 4.86 13.16 4.54
CA THR A 14 4.33 12.67 5.83
C THR A 14 3.50 11.39 5.73
N SER A 15 3.14 10.94 4.52
CA SER A 15 2.38 9.68 4.35
C SER A 15 2.51 9.06 2.96
N VAL A 16 2.46 7.73 2.93
CA VAL A 16 2.38 6.92 1.70
C VAL A 16 1.24 5.93 1.91
N SER A 17 0.52 5.52 0.86
CA SER A 17 -0.61 4.61 0.99
C SER A 17 -0.65 3.57 -0.12
N ILE A 18 -1.34 2.46 0.12
CA ILE A 18 -1.78 1.51 -0.91
C ILE A 18 -3.30 1.68 -1.07
N PHE A 19 -3.75 1.94 -2.29
CA PHE A 19 -5.16 2.17 -2.63
C PHE A 19 -5.65 1.10 -3.60
N VAL A 20 -6.78 0.46 -3.31
CA VAL A 20 -7.44 -0.50 -4.19
C VAL A 20 -8.72 0.12 -4.72
N GLN A 21 -8.77 0.37 -6.03
CA GLN A 21 -9.92 0.99 -6.70
C GLN A 21 -10.89 -0.09 -7.20
N TYR A 22 -12.08 -0.18 -6.60
CA TYR A 22 -13.07 -1.21 -6.95
C TYR A 22 -14.48 -0.75 -7.27
N GLU A 23 -14.78 0.53 -7.09
CA GLU A 23 -16.04 1.14 -7.50
C GLU A 23 -15.89 1.77 -8.90
N ASP A 24 -16.99 1.76 -9.68
CA ASP A 24 -16.97 2.25 -11.07
C ASP A 24 -16.80 3.78 -11.14
N ASN A 25 -17.04 4.50 -10.04
CA ASN A 25 -16.79 5.94 -9.90
C ASN A 25 -15.38 6.27 -9.34
N GLY A 26 -14.51 5.26 -9.24
CA GLY A 26 -13.16 5.38 -8.69
C GLY A 26 -13.05 5.33 -7.16
N GLY A 27 -14.14 5.03 -6.46
CA GLY A 27 -14.08 4.67 -5.04
C GLY A 27 -13.36 3.35 -4.77
N GLY A 28 -12.95 3.15 -3.52
CA GLY A 28 -12.13 2.01 -3.12
C GLY A 28 -11.77 2.02 -1.65
N SER A 29 -10.75 1.25 -1.28
CA SER A 29 -10.21 1.18 0.08
C SER A 29 -8.74 1.56 0.07
N ILE A 30 -8.28 2.31 1.08
CA ILE A 30 -6.91 2.79 1.21
C ILE A 30 -6.31 2.36 2.55
N PHE A 31 -5.08 1.88 2.51
CA PHE A 31 -4.22 1.65 3.68
C PHE A 31 -3.10 2.67 3.65
N SER A 32 -3.12 3.62 4.57
CA SER A 32 -2.12 4.68 4.70
C SER A 32 -1.09 4.32 5.74
N PHE A 33 0.17 4.61 5.45
CA PHE A 33 1.33 4.56 6.35
C PHE A 33 1.69 5.99 6.77
N SER A 34 1.97 6.20 8.05
CA SER A 34 2.25 7.52 8.65
C SER A 34 3.58 7.51 9.40
N GLY A 35 4.40 8.57 9.25
CA GLY A 35 5.82 8.53 9.62
C GLY A 35 6.22 9.19 10.93
N THR A 36 5.32 9.90 11.60
CA THR A 36 5.71 10.66 12.80
C THR A 36 4.58 10.64 13.84
N GLY A 37 4.68 9.77 14.85
CA GLY A 37 3.77 9.78 16.00
C GLY A 37 3.91 8.59 16.96
N GLU A 38 3.46 8.76 18.21
CA GLU A 38 3.23 7.70 19.20
C GLU A 38 1.92 6.91 18.93
N GLU A 39 1.11 7.40 17.99
CA GLU A 39 -0.18 6.85 17.53
C GLU A 39 0.00 5.91 16.31
N PRO A 40 -1.03 5.10 15.93
CA PRO A 40 -0.82 4.03 14.97
C PRO A 40 -0.20 4.51 13.67
N ARG A 41 0.89 3.85 13.28
CA ARG A 41 1.68 4.10 12.05
C ARG A 41 0.90 3.82 10.76
N TYR A 42 -0.39 3.47 10.87
CA TYR A 42 -1.24 3.23 9.72
C TYR A 42 -2.71 3.61 9.97
N ALA A 43 -3.46 3.77 8.88
CA ALA A 43 -4.91 3.94 8.89
C ALA A 43 -5.56 3.23 7.70
N ILE A 44 -6.74 2.63 7.90
CA ILE A 44 -7.55 2.03 6.82
C ILE A 44 -8.79 2.87 6.65
N GLN A 45 -9.11 3.27 5.41
CA GLN A 45 -10.25 4.12 5.12
C GLN A 45 -10.92 3.69 3.81
N ASP A 46 -12.25 3.84 3.74
CA ASP A 46 -12.99 3.71 2.50
C ASP A 46 -13.13 5.07 1.82
N ILE A 47 -12.76 5.13 0.55
CA ILE A 47 -12.86 6.33 -0.28
C ILE A 47 -14.05 6.16 -1.24
N LYS A 48 -14.95 7.15 -1.24
CA LYS A 48 -16.23 7.06 -1.98
C LYS A 48 -16.16 7.53 -3.44
N ALA A 49 -15.07 8.18 -3.84
CA ALA A 49 -14.90 8.78 -5.16
C ALA A 49 -13.44 8.69 -5.60
N ASP A 50 -13.18 8.81 -6.89
CA ASP A 50 -11.83 8.76 -7.46
C ASP A 50 -10.88 9.76 -6.76
N PRO A 51 -9.87 9.28 -5.99
CA PRO A 51 -8.91 10.16 -5.33
C PRO A 51 -8.00 10.87 -6.32
N PHE A 52 -7.84 10.37 -7.55
CA PHE A 52 -6.97 10.96 -8.58
C PHE A 52 -7.55 12.24 -9.21
N LEU A 53 -8.79 12.60 -8.87
CA LEU A 53 -9.34 13.92 -9.17
C LEU A 53 -8.72 15.03 -8.32
N ASP A 54 -8.10 14.68 -7.18
CA ASP A 54 -7.36 15.62 -6.34
C ASP A 54 -5.87 15.65 -6.76
N PRO A 55 -5.31 16.82 -7.08
CA PRO A 55 -3.91 16.96 -7.51
C PRO A 55 -2.88 16.33 -6.56
N ARG A 56 -3.20 16.18 -5.27
CA ARG A 56 -2.32 15.54 -4.29
C ARG A 56 -2.01 14.08 -4.61
N TYR A 57 -2.86 13.42 -5.40
CA TYR A 57 -2.70 12.01 -5.78
C TYR A 57 -2.06 11.85 -7.17
N ALA A 58 -1.72 12.94 -7.87
CA ALA A 58 -1.19 12.89 -9.24
C ALA A 58 0.17 12.16 -9.38
N GLY A 59 0.90 11.97 -8.28
CA GLY A 59 2.17 11.22 -8.23
C GLY A 59 2.02 9.71 -7.99
N SER A 60 0.80 9.19 -7.97
CA SER A 60 0.54 7.79 -7.63
C SER A 60 1.04 6.84 -8.72
N LYS A 61 1.46 5.64 -8.31
CA LYS A 61 1.97 4.58 -9.18
C LYS A 61 1.09 3.36 -9.09
N LEU A 62 0.79 2.72 -10.22
CA LEU A 62 0.07 1.45 -10.24
C LEU A 62 1.04 0.32 -9.86
N LEU A 63 0.69 -0.42 -8.82
CA LEU A 63 1.45 -1.56 -8.30
C LEU A 63 1.06 -2.88 -8.97
N GLY A 64 -0.23 -3.02 -9.30
CA GLY A 64 -0.75 -4.26 -9.85
C GLY A 64 -2.26 -4.36 -9.73
N VAL A 65 -2.74 -5.60 -9.61
CA VAL A 65 -4.16 -5.90 -9.42
C VAL A 65 -4.41 -6.78 -8.21
N MET A 66 -5.58 -6.64 -7.58
CA MET A 66 -6.04 -7.41 -6.42
C MET A 66 -7.51 -7.79 -6.60
N SER A 67 -7.95 -8.92 -6.06
CA SER A 67 -9.37 -9.27 -6.04
C SER A 67 -10.06 -8.65 -4.84
N LYS A 68 -11.35 -8.29 -4.94
CA LYS A 68 -12.08 -7.69 -3.80
C LYS A 68 -12.13 -8.57 -2.55
N GLY A 69 -12.10 -9.90 -2.72
CA GLY A 69 -12.07 -10.85 -1.60
C GLY A 69 -10.74 -10.84 -0.82
N ASP A 70 -9.68 -10.32 -1.42
CA ASP A 70 -8.32 -10.35 -0.87
C ASP A 70 -8.00 -9.08 -0.04
N ILE A 71 -8.87 -8.07 -0.09
CA ILE A 71 -8.64 -6.74 0.52
C ILE A 71 -8.51 -6.82 2.04
N ASP A 72 -9.42 -7.53 2.70
CA ASP A 72 -9.40 -7.65 4.16
C ASP A 72 -8.13 -8.39 4.64
N GLU A 73 -7.70 -9.40 3.89
CA GLU A 73 -6.47 -10.14 4.15
C GLU A 73 -5.22 -9.25 3.93
N ALA A 74 -5.19 -8.51 2.83
CA ALA A 74 -4.10 -7.58 2.52
C ALA A 74 -3.93 -6.51 3.61
N TRP A 75 -5.02 -5.92 4.10
CA TRP A 75 -4.99 -4.94 5.19
C TRP A 75 -4.63 -5.55 6.53
N SER A 76 -5.06 -6.78 6.79
CA SER A 76 -4.64 -7.54 7.98
C SER A 76 -3.13 -7.78 7.98
N LEU A 77 -2.57 -8.20 6.84
CA LEU A 77 -1.12 -8.41 6.69
C LEU A 77 -0.33 -7.10 6.81
N CYS A 78 -0.78 -6.03 6.15
CA CYS A 78 -0.12 -4.71 6.26
C CYS A 78 -0.13 -4.20 7.71
N ARG A 79 -1.25 -4.39 8.42
CA ARG A 79 -1.34 -4.08 9.85
C ARG A 79 -0.34 -4.88 10.66
N ALA A 80 -0.35 -6.21 10.52
CA ALA A 80 0.55 -7.10 11.27
C ALA A 80 2.02 -6.75 11.01
N TYR A 81 2.35 -6.43 9.76
CA TYR A 81 3.68 -6.00 9.36
C TYR A 81 4.13 -4.72 10.08
N VAL A 82 3.25 -3.72 10.17
CA VAL A 82 3.52 -2.43 10.83
C VAL A 82 3.57 -2.56 12.36
N GLU A 83 2.78 -3.46 12.93
CA GLU A 83 2.72 -3.68 14.39
C GLU A 83 3.86 -4.58 14.91
N ASP A 84 4.51 -5.34 14.03
CA ASP A 84 5.67 -6.17 14.37
C ASP A 84 6.85 -5.28 14.81
N LYS A 85 7.22 -5.41 16.09
CA LYS A 85 8.31 -4.66 16.74
C LYS A 85 9.66 -4.84 16.06
N GLU A 86 9.90 -5.96 15.38
CA GLU A 86 11.13 -6.17 14.63
C GLU A 86 11.15 -5.33 13.34
N ASN A 87 10.01 -5.21 12.65
CA ASN A 87 9.90 -4.40 11.44
C ASN A 87 9.80 -2.91 11.77
N VAL A 88 9.22 -2.55 12.93
CA VAL A 88 9.15 -1.17 13.46
C VAL A 88 10.51 -0.47 13.46
N LYS A 89 11.58 -1.25 13.64
CA LYS A 89 12.98 -0.80 13.70
C LYS A 89 13.74 -0.93 12.38
N LYS A 90 13.18 -1.62 11.37
CA LYS A 90 13.87 -1.90 10.10
C LYS A 90 13.76 -0.76 9.10
N HIS A 91 12.74 0.08 9.22
CA HIS A 91 12.40 1.10 8.24
C HIS A 91 12.33 2.47 8.90
N ASP A 92 13.30 3.31 8.55
CA ASP A 92 13.42 4.68 9.05
C ASP A 92 12.44 5.63 8.33
N GLU A 93 12.09 5.32 7.08
CA GLU A 93 11.20 6.14 6.24
C GLU A 93 9.89 5.40 5.88
N ILE A 94 8.78 6.13 5.82
CA ILE A 94 7.44 5.61 5.43
C ILE A 94 7.46 4.98 4.03
N THR A 95 8.29 5.53 3.14
CA THR A 95 8.53 5.03 1.79
C THR A 95 9.00 3.58 1.82
N ASP A 96 9.91 3.23 2.74
CA ASP A 96 10.41 1.87 2.90
C ASP A 96 9.33 0.92 3.42
N TRP A 97 8.49 1.39 4.35
CA TRP A 97 7.31 0.66 4.82
C TRP A 97 6.36 0.30 3.67
N CYS A 98 6.06 1.26 2.80
CA CYS A 98 5.17 1.03 1.67
C CYS A 98 5.77 0.05 0.65
N VAL A 99 7.06 0.16 0.36
CA VAL A 99 7.75 -0.76 -0.56
C VAL A 99 7.74 -2.18 0.00
N ALA A 100 8.04 -2.33 1.29
CA ALA A 100 8.04 -3.65 1.93
C ALA A 100 6.64 -4.25 2.01
N ALA A 101 5.61 -3.45 2.31
CA ALA A 101 4.23 -3.90 2.28
C ALA A 101 3.81 -4.35 0.88
N ALA A 102 4.13 -3.58 -0.16
CA ALA A 102 3.84 -3.96 -1.54
C ALA A 102 4.55 -5.27 -1.94
N ALA A 103 5.82 -5.44 -1.55
CA ALA A 103 6.57 -6.68 -1.80
C ALA A 103 6.00 -7.88 -1.05
N MET A 104 5.57 -7.70 0.19
CA MET A 104 4.89 -8.72 0.97
C MET A 104 3.56 -9.13 0.31
N LEU A 105 2.73 -8.17 -0.10
CA LEU A 105 1.45 -8.47 -0.75
C LEU A 105 1.62 -9.22 -2.09
N ASP A 106 2.69 -8.94 -2.82
CA ASP A 106 3.04 -9.67 -4.05
C ASP A 106 3.50 -11.11 -3.75
N LYS A 107 4.35 -11.28 -2.73
CA LYS A 107 4.80 -12.60 -2.28
C LYS A 107 3.63 -13.50 -1.84
N GLU A 108 2.64 -12.95 -1.16
CA GLU A 108 1.42 -13.66 -0.74
C GLU A 108 0.38 -13.80 -1.88
N GLY A 109 0.66 -13.26 -3.07
CA GLY A 109 -0.21 -13.37 -4.24
C GLY A 109 -1.48 -12.53 -4.21
N LEU A 110 -1.56 -11.57 -3.27
CA LEU A 110 -2.71 -10.68 -3.05
C LEU A 110 -2.67 -9.47 -3.98
N VAL A 111 -1.47 -8.92 -4.22
CA VAL A 111 -1.23 -7.92 -5.27
C VAL A 111 -0.43 -8.61 -6.36
N ARG A 112 -0.97 -8.70 -7.57
CA ARG A 112 -0.22 -9.25 -8.69
C ARG A 112 0.38 -8.13 -9.49
N ALA A 113 1.70 -8.01 -9.44
CA ALA A 113 2.42 -7.06 -10.26
C ALA A 113 2.10 -7.29 -11.75
N SER A 114 1.67 -6.23 -12.44
CA SER A 114 1.52 -6.26 -13.89
C SER A 114 2.90 -6.21 -14.57
N GLU A 115 3.09 -6.85 -15.72
CA GLU A 115 4.41 -7.09 -16.37
C GLU A 115 5.35 -5.86 -16.52
N TRP A 116 4.81 -4.65 -16.45
CA TRP A 116 5.54 -3.39 -16.59
C TRP A 116 6.00 -2.77 -15.26
N TRP A 117 5.68 -3.40 -14.12
CA TRP A 117 6.11 -2.99 -12.78
C TRP A 117 6.79 -4.17 -12.08
N THR A 118 8.10 -4.10 -11.91
CA THR A 118 8.84 -5.00 -11.01
C THR A 118 9.04 -4.26 -9.71
N LEU A 119 8.57 -4.82 -8.59
CA LEU A 119 8.85 -4.26 -7.27
C LEU A 119 10.37 -4.14 -7.08
N PRO A 120 10.89 -2.99 -6.60
CA PRO A 120 12.29 -2.90 -6.26
C PRO A 120 12.59 -3.94 -5.19
N THR A 121 13.48 -4.89 -5.50
CA THR A 121 13.95 -5.87 -4.53
C THR A 121 14.64 -5.12 -3.40
N ILE A 122 14.09 -5.25 -2.18
CA ILE A 122 14.80 -4.83 -0.97
C ILE A 122 16.08 -5.65 -0.97
N LYS A 123 17.22 -4.97 -1.15
CA LYS A 123 18.51 -5.64 -0.96
C LYS A 123 18.51 -6.13 0.49
N GLU A 124 18.57 -7.44 0.68
CA GLU A 124 18.99 -8.00 1.96
C GLU A 124 20.38 -7.42 2.23
N THR A 125 20.44 -6.46 3.15
CA THR A 125 21.72 -5.99 3.66
C THR A 125 22.23 -7.14 4.53
N ASP A 126 23.25 -7.85 4.04
CA ASP A 126 23.92 -8.94 4.75
C ASP A 126 24.19 -8.52 6.20
N ALA A 127 23.58 -9.26 7.14
CA ALA A 127 23.84 -9.16 8.58
C ALA A 127 24.66 -10.36 9.05
#